data_AF-A0A7V9TBE8-F1
#
_entry.id   AF-A0A7V9TBE8-F1
#
_cell.length_a   1.000
_cell.length_b   1.000
_cell.length_c   1.000
_cell.angle_alpha   90.00
_cell.angle_beta   90.00
_cell.angle_gamma   90.00
#
_symmetry.space_group_name_H-M   'P 1'
#
loop_
_entity.id
_entity.type
_entity.pdbx_description
1 polymer ?
#
loop_
_entity_poly.entity_id
_entity_poly.type
_entity_poly.pdbx_seq_one_letter_code
_entity_poly.pdbx_strand_id
1 'polypeptide(L)'
;MKLTTHLEFDLVAIESEDQLSLLLEVTAPPTPNGRERAPSALQVVLDRSGSMGGGRLAAAQGALDRLVGRLDPRDQLGVVCFDDEVSVVVPSGPVADKAEIRRRVRSIG
;
A
#
# COMPACT_ATOMS: atom_id res chain seq x y z
N MET A 1 -12.42 17.24 -6.98
CA MET A 1 -13.02 15.91 -6.74
C MET A 1 -14.35 15.91 -7.46
N LYS A 2 -14.66 14.88 -8.25
CA LYS A 2 -15.99 14.71 -8.87
C LYS A 2 -16.64 13.47 -8.27
N LEU A 3 -17.89 13.59 -7.84
CA LEU A 3 -18.72 12.49 -7.35
C LEU A 3 -19.88 12.33 -8.34
N THR A 4 -20.05 11.13 -8.89
CA THR A 4 -21.20 10.77 -9.73
C THR A 4 -21.98 9.65 -9.05
N THR A 5 -23.31 9.71 -9.10
CA THR A 5 -24.18 8.72 -8.48
C THR A 5 -25.09 8.11 -9.54
N HIS A 6 -25.20 6.79 -9.56
CA HIS A 6 -26.13 6.07 -10.44
C HIS A 6 -27.02 5.18 -9.59
N LEU A 7 -28.33 5.44 -9.65
CA LEU A 7 -29.35 4.60 -9.05
C LEU A 7 -29.79 3.55 -10.07
N GLU A 8 -30.07 2.35 -9.58
CA GLU A 8 -30.59 1.26 -10.41
C GLU A 8 -31.98 1.58 -11.00
N PHE A 9 -32.77 2.40 -10.30
CA PHE A 9 -34.13 2.78 -10.67
C PHE A 9 -34.33 4.29 -10.57
N ASP A 10 -35.04 4.87 -11.53
CA ASP A 10 -35.44 6.28 -11.50
C ASP A 10 -36.69 6.53 -10.64
N LEU A 11 -37.45 5.48 -10.34
CA LEU A 11 -38.72 5.50 -9.61
C LEU A 11 -38.78 4.34 -8.62
N VAL A 12 -39.30 4.61 -7.42
CA VAL A 12 -39.47 3.62 -6.34
C VAL A 12 -40.94 3.64 -5.91
N ALA A 13 -41.51 2.47 -5.64
CA ALA A 13 -42.88 2.36 -5.18
C ALA A 13 -43.01 2.86 -3.73
N ILE A 14 -44.15 3.51 -3.43
CA ILE A 14 -44.45 4.00 -2.08
C ILE A 14 -45.09 2.85 -1.29
N GLU A 15 -44.71 2.71 -0.01
CA GLU A 15 -45.23 1.70 0.92
C GLU A 15 -44.85 0.23 0.60
N SER A 16 -43.77 0.02 -0.19
CA SER A 16 -43.11 -1.28 -0.37
C SER A 16 -41.71 -1.30 0.23
N GLU A 17 -41.29 -2.45 0.76
CA GLU A 17 -39.90 -2.70 1.09
C GLU A 17 -39.17 -3.19 -0.17
N ASP A 18 -38.29 -2.37 -0.72
CA ASP A 18 -37.46 -2.68 -1.89
C ASP A 18 -35.97 -2.55 -1.55
N GLN A 19 -35.14 -3.42 -2.15
CA GLN A 19 -33.68 -3.28 -2.11
C GLN A 19 -33.21 -2.52 -3.34
N LEU A 20 -32.45 -1.44 -3.13
CA LEU A 20 -31.97 -0.56 -4.19
C LEU A 20 -30.44 -0.54 -4.20
N SER A 21 -29.85 -0.68 -5.39
CA SER A 21 -28.41 -0.55 -5.58
C SER A 21 -28.03 0.89 -5.98
N LEU A 22 -26.95 1.40 -5.38
CA LEU A 22 -26.37 2.71 -5.70
C LEU A 22 -24.91 2.53 -6.10
N LEU A 23 -24.55 2.97 -7.30
CA LEU A 23 -23.16 3.10 -7.71
C LEU A 23 -22.67 4.53 -7.41
N LEU A 24 -21.62 4.62 -6.60
CA LEU A 24 -20.90 5.84 -6.33
C LEU A 24 -19.58 5.84 -7.09
N GLU A 25 -19.44 6.73 -8.06
CA GLU A 25 -18.16 6.96 -8.75
C GLU A 25 -17.43 8.15 -8.13
N VAL A 26 -16.22 7.91 -7.62
CA VAL A 26 -15.34 8.97 -7.07
C VAL A 26 -14.17 9.17 -8.01
N THR A 27 -14.12 10.32 -8.69
CA THR A 27 -13.00 10.69 -9.57
C THR A 27 -12.12 11.74 -8.91
N ALA A 28 -10.84 11.41 -8.71
CA ALA A 28 -9.83 12.36 -8.28
C ALA A 28 -9.66 13.48 -9.34
N PRO A 29 -9.51 14.76 -8.94
CA PRO A 29 -9.24 15.82 -9.89
C PRO A 29 -7.88 15.61 -10.56
N PRO A 30 -7.65 16.14 -11.78
CA PRO A 30 -6.33 16.14 -12.37
C PRO A 30 -5.36 16.87 -11.44
N THR A 31 -4.19 16.26 -11.21
CA THR A 31 -3.13 16.89 -10.43
C THR A 31 -2.64 18.14 -11.17
N PRO A 32 -2.69 19.35 -10.56
CA PRO A 32 -2.14 20.54 -11.20
C PRO A 32 -0.66 20.32 -11.54
N ASN A 33 -0.25 20.73 -12.74
CA ASN A 33 1.15 20.66 -13.15
C ASN A 33 2.03 21.38 -12.12
N GLY A 34 3.11 20.73 -11.70
CA GLY A 34 4.08 21.31 -10.75
C GLY A 34 3.71 21.19 -9.27
N ARG A 35 2.58 20.55 -8.90
CA ARG A 35 2.34 20.22 -7.50
C ARG A 35 3.23 19.05 -7.09
N GLU A 36 4.14 19.30 -6.17
CA GLU A 36 5.02 18.26 -5.65
C GLU A 36 4.21 17.17 -4.95
N ARG A 37 4.58 15.90 -5.18
CA ARG A 37 3.93 14.76 -4.52
C ARG A 37 4.10 14.90 -3.01
N ALA A 38 3.00 14.81 -2.27
CA ALA A 38 3.07 14.74 -0.82
C ALA A 38 3.82 13.48 -0.37
N PRO A 39 4.73 13.57 0.61
CA PRO A 39 5.39 12.40 1.18
C PRO A 39 4.35 11.38 1.66
N SER A 40 4.59 10.11 1.39
CA SER A 40 3.73 9.01 1.82
C SER A 40 4.40 8.22 2.94
N ALA A 41 3.59 7.61 3.80
CA ALA A 41 4.06 6.66 4.80
C ALA A 41 3.63 5.25 4.43
N LEU A 42 4.58 4.31 4.39
CA LEU A 42 4.35 2.93 4.03
C LEU A 42 4.89 2.00 5.13
N GLN A 43 4.06 1.08 5.59
CA GLN A 43 4.46 -0.02 6.47
C GLN A 43 4.34 -1.32 5.70
N VAL A 44 5.45 -2.04 5.56
CA VAL A 44 5.47 -3.36 4.93
C VAL A 44 5.51 -4.41 6.03
N VAL A 45 4.60 -5.37 5.95
CA VAL A 45 4.57 -6.56 6.81
C VAL A 45 4.85 -7.76 5.91
N LEU A 46 5.94 -8.46 6.18
CA LEU A 46 6.44 -9.56 5.36
C LEU A 46 6.39 -10.89 6.13
N ASP A 47 5.68 -11.86 5.58
CA ASP A 47 5.66 -13.24 6.07
C ASP A 47 7.03 -13.89 5.81
N ARG A 48 7.60 -14.55 6.83
CA ARG A 48 8.83 -15.37 6.73
C ARG A 48 8.61 -16.83 7.16
N SER A 49 7.36 -17.29 7.20
CA SER A 49 7.01 -18.66 7.52
C SER A 49 7.63 -19.67 6.54
N GLY A 50 7.65 -20.95 6.92
CA GLY A 50 8.20 -22.01 6.06
C GLY A 50 7.58 -22.10 4.65
N SER A 51 6.35 -21.59 4.46
CA SER A 51 5.69 -21.52 3.15
C SER A 51 6.32 -20.51 2.19
N MET A 52 7.12 -19.57 2.70
CA MET A 52 7.87 -18.56 1.95
C MET A 52 9.21 -19.08 1.42
N GLY A 53 9.53 -20.36 1.66
CA GLY A 53 10.64 -21.05 1.03
C GLY A 53 10.50 -21.18 -0.50
N GLY A 54 11.45 -21.88 -1.12
CA GLY A 54 11.42 -22.15 -2.57
C GLY A 54 11.54 -20.89 -3.45
N GLY A 55 12.18 -19.82 -2.93
CA GLY A 55 12.43 -18.58 -3.67
C GLY A 55 11.36 -17.50 -3.54
N ARG A 56 10.23 -17.75 -2.85
CA ARG A 56 9.20 -16.72 -2.62
C ARG A 56 9.71 -15.58 -1.75
N LEU A 57 10.43 -15.89 -0.68
CA LEU A 57 11.06 -14.88 0.18
C LEU A 57 12.06 -14.04 -0.61
N ALA A 58 12.92 -14.66 -1.42
CA ALA A 58 13.87 -13.96 -2.27
C ALA A 58 13.17 -13.04 -3.29
N ALA A 59 12.06 -13.51 -3.88
CA ALA A 59 11.24 -12.69 -4.77
C ALA A 59 10.61 -11.49 -4.03
N ALA A 60 10.12 -11.69 -2.79
CA ALA A 60 9.57 -10.63 -1.96
C ALA A 60 10.62 -9.59 -1.56
N GLN A 61 11.83 -10.03 -1.18
CA GLN A 61 12.98 -9.15 -0.95
C GLN A 61 13.33 -8.33 -2.21
N GLY A 62 13.31 -8.98 -3.39
CA GLY A 62 13.54 -8.30 -4.67
C GLY A 62 12.45 -7.27 -5.00
N ALA A 63 11.19 -7.56 -4.69
CA ALA A 63 10.09 -6.60 -4.83
C ALA A 63 10.26 -5.41 -3.87
N LEU A 64 10.67 -5.68 -2.63
CA LEU A 64 10.91 -4.65 -1.63
C LEU A 64 12.14 -3.77 -1.97
N ASP A 65 13.22 -4.33 -2.51
CA ASP A 65 14.38 -3.57 -3.01
C ASP A 65 14.00 -2.60 -4.15
N ARG A 66 13.10 -3.03 -5.05
CA ARG A 66 12.51 -2.21 -6.12
C ARG A 66 11.62 -1.11 -5.55
N LEU A 67 10.77 -1.44 -4.56
CA LEU A 67 9.92 -0.48 -3.86
C LEU A 67 10.76 0.63 -3.20
N VAL A 68 11.78 0.27 -2.41
CA VAL A 68 12.71 1.23 -1.79
C VAL A 68 13.38 2.11 -2.84
N GLY A 69 13.68 1.56 -4.02
CA GLY A 69 14.22 2.33 -5.14
C GLY A 69 13.30 3.47 -5.59
N ARG A 70 11.98 3.24 -5.58
CA ARG A 70 10.95 4.17 -6.08
C ARG A 70 10.49 5.23 -5.07
N LEU A 71 10.75 5.03 -3.77
CA LEU A 71 10.35 5.99 -2.74
C LEU A 71 11.15 7.29 -2.84
N ASP A 72 10.51 8.41 -2.51
CA ASP A 72 11.16 9.72 -2.32
C ASP A 72 11.88 9.73 -0.95
N PRO A 73 13.02 10.41 -0.77
CA PRO A 73 13.70 10.48 0.52
C PRO A 73 12.85 11.04 1.68
N ARG A 74 11.80 11.81 1.38
CA ARG A 74 10.84 12.33 2.36
C ARG A 74 9.77 11.32 2.74
N ASP A 75 9.59 10.26 1.95
CA ASP A 75 8.66 9.18 2.30
C ASP A 75 9.10 8.51 3.61
N GLN A 76 8.14 7.91 4.32
CA GLN A 76 8.39 7.10 5.49
C GLN A 76 8.25 5.63 5.12
N LEU A 77 9.19 4.79 5.57
CA LEU A 77 9.13 3.35 5.40
C LEU A 77 9.41 2.65 6.72
N GLY A 78 8.57 1.67 7.06
CA GLY A 78 8.88 0.64 8.04
C GLY A 78 8.74 -0.75 7.43
N VAL A 79 9.55 -1.70 7.90
CA VAL A 79 9.50 -3.10 7.48
C VAL A 79 9.49 -3.98 8.71
N VAL A 80 8.45 -4.81 8.83
CA VAL A 80 8.30 -5.80 9.89
C VAL A 80 8.21 -7.17 9.25
N CYS A 81 8.90 -8.14 9.82
CA CYS A 81 8.79 -9.54 9.47
C CYS A 81 8.04 -10.30 10.54
N PHE A 82 7.25 -11.30 10.13
CA PHE A 82 6.51 -12.15 11.05
C PHE A 82 6.55 -13.62 10.65
N ASP A 83 6.63 -14.48 11.65
CA ASP A 83 6.35 -15.91 11.65
C ASP A 83 5.77 -16.28 13.03
N ASP A 84 6.44 -17.15 13.79
CA ASP A 84 6.16 -17.37 15.23
C ASP A 84 6.57 -16.15 16.09
N GLU A 85 7.50 -15.32 15.59
CA GLU A 85 7.93 -14.09 16.24
C GLU A 85 7.85 -12.88 15.30
N VAL A 86 7.67 -11.69 15.88
CA VAL A 86 7.65 -10.43 15.13
C VAL A 86 8.99 -9.73 15.29
N SER A 87 9.60 -9.34 14.17
CA SER A 87 10.85 -8.59 14.16
C SER A 87 10.73 -7.30 13.34
N VAL A 88 11.24 -6.20 13.89
CA VAL A 88 11.34 -4.92 13.17
C VAL A 88 12.66 -4.90 12.41
N VAL A 89 12.60 -5.06 11.09
CA VAL A 89 13.78 -5.07 10.23
C VAL A 89 14.23 -3.64 9.92
N VAL A 90 13.27 -2.79 9.58
CA VAL A 90 13.49 -1.36 9.35
C VAL A 90 12.51 -0.60 10.24
N PRO A 91 12.99 0.12 11.27
CA PRO A 91 12.16 1.01 12.06
C PRO A 91 11.48 2.03 11.15
N SER A 92 10.21 2.36 11.44
CA SER A 92 9.48 3.35 10.66
C SER A 92 10.18 4.70 10.73
N GLY A 93 10.54 5.24 9.57
CA GLY A 93 11.25 6.52 9.49
C GLY A 93 11.50 6.97 8.05
N PRO A 94 12.12 8.16 7.87
CA PRO A 94 12.40 8.70 6.56
C PRO A 94 13.30 7.78 5.72
N VAL A 95 13.06 7.71 4.41
CA VAL A 95 13.91 6.95 3.47
C VAL A 95 15.18 7.74 3.10
N ALA A 96 15.93 8.16 4.12
CA ALA A 96 17.14 8.97 3.94
C ALA A 96 18.33 8.13 3.43
N ASP A 97 18.50 6.91 3.97
CA ASP A 97 19.56 5.97 3.55
C ASP A 97 18.95 4.71 2.90
N LYS A 98 18.72 4.81 1.59
CA LYS A 98 18.24 3.67 0.78
C LYS A 98 19.21 2.49 0.78
N ALA A 99 20.52 2.72 0.94
CA ALA A 99 21.50 1.65 0.90
C ALA A 99 21.42 0.80 2.16
N GLU A 100 21.32 1.44 3.33
CA GLU A 100 21.11 0.75 4.61
C GLU A 100 19.79 -0.02 4.65
N ILE A 101 18.70 0.61 4.21
CA ILE A 101 17.39 -0.05 4.13
C ILE A 101 17.47 -1.31 3.26
N ARG A 102 18.12 -1.22 2.08
CA ARG A 102 18.30 -2.38 1.18
C ARG A 102 19.18 -3.47 1.79
N ARG A 103 20.22 -3.13 2.57
CA ARG A 103 21.03 -4.11 3.31
C ARG A 103 20.17 -4.89 4.29
N ARG A 104 19.36 -4.18 5.09
CA ARG A 104 18.44 -4.79 6.07
C ARG A 104 17.37 -5.67 5.42
N VAL A 105 16.83 -5.25 4.28
CA VAL A 105 15.86 -6.06 3.53
C VAL A 105 16.50 -7.37 3.01
N ARG A 106 17.75 -7.32 2.54
CA ARG A 106 18.47 -8.50 2.06
C ARG A 106 18.90 -9.45 3.17
N SER A 107 18.95 -9.00 4.43
CA SER A 107 19.25 -9.86 5.58
C SER A 107 18.04 -10.61 6.14
N ILE A 108 16.86 -10.44 5.55
CA ILE A 108 15.66 -11.20 5.93
C ILE A 108 15.85 -12.67 5.49
N GLY A 109 15.61 -13.61 6.40
CA GLY A 109 15.78 -15.05 6.18
C GLY A 109 14.51 -15.81 6.48
#